data_AF-A0A9W6MLZ5-F1
#
_entry.id   AF-A0A9W6MLZ5-F1
#
_cell.length_a   1.000
_cell.length_b   1.000
_cell.length_c   1.000
_cell.angle_alpha   90.00
_cell.angle_beta   90.00
_cell.angle_gamma   90.00
#
_symmetry.space_group_name_H-M   'P 1'
#
loop_
_entity.id
_entity.type
_entity.pdbx_description
1 polymer ?
#
loop_
_entity_poly.entity_id
_entity_poly.type
_entity_poly.pdbx_seq_one_letter_code
_entity_poly.pdbx_strand_id
1 'polypeptide(L)'
;MRSLRLLSCGMVAAILTAASAVAQSSSAPETADAADRFTNRDLMEHSQRDRRIWLAAFIGGAANAVALHDVEAGRCISRWYDEDDLEQLGLIERSMSAYPDNRPVEIIFALVRRECPSFIPES
;
A
#
# COMPACT_ATOMS: atom_id res chain seq x y z
N MET A 1 9.53 19.52 53.05
CA MET A 1 9.77 18.68 51.85
C MET A 1 9.33 19.45 50.60
N ARG A 2 10.15 20.41 50.19
CA ARG A 2 10.01 21.25 48.98
C ARG A 2 11.25 20.95 48.16
N SER A 3 11.17 20.10 47.12
CA SER A 3 12.19 19.93 46.06
C SER A 3 11.83 18.76 45.14
N LEU A 4 10.72 18.83 44.39
CA LEU A 4 10.38 17.80 43.38
C LEU A 4 9.42 18.29 42.29
N ARG A 5 9.50 19.58 41.91
CA ARG A 5 8.65 20.15 40.84
C ARG A 5 9.39 20.93 39.74
N LEU A 6 10.71 20.78 39.64
CA LEU A 6 11.54 21.57 38.70
C LEU A 6 12.31 20.74 37.67
N LEU A 7 11.99 19.46 37.50
CA LEU A 7 12.73 18.57 36.58
C LEU A 7 11.93 18.12 35.34
N SER A 8 10.75 18.69 35.07
CA SER A 8 9.91 18.28 33.92
C SER A 8 9.83 19.28 32.76
N CYS A 9 10.54 20.41 32.79
CA CYS A 9 10.53 21.40 31.69
C CYS A 9 11.85 21.52 30.91
N GLY A 10 12.89 20.76 31.27
CA GLY A 10 14.24 20.97 30.73
C GLY A 10 14.64 20.14 29.51
N MET A 11 13.77 19.26 28.99
CA MET A 11 14.16 18.28 27.96
C MET A 11 13.31 18.31 26.68
N VAL A 12 12.60 19.40 26.41
CA VAL A 12 11.84 19.62 25.16
C VAL A 12 12.50 20.69 24.25
N ALA A 13 13.44 21.48 24.76
CA ALA A 13 14.04 22.60 24.03
C ALA A 13 15.31 22.27 23.23
N ALA A 14 15.75 21.01 23.17
CA ALA A 14 17.01 20.63 22.50
C ALA A 14 16.83 19.84 21.19
N ILE A 15 15.59 19.62 20.71
CA ILE A 15 15.33 18.91 19.45
C ILE A 15 14.92 19.87 18.31
N LEU A 16 14.66 21.16 18.60
CA LEU A 16 14.14 22.11 17.60
C LEU A 16 15.18 22.96 16.83
N THR A 17 16.48 22.80 17.06
CA THR A 17 17.51 23.67 16.43
C THR A 17 18.41 22.99 15.39
N ALA A 18 18.12 21.77 14.96
CA ALA A 18 18.89 21.08 13.90
C ALA A 18 18.12 20.86 12.57
N ALA A 19 16.93 21.46 12.40
CA ALA A 19 16.08 21.21 11.23
C ALA A 19 16.17 22.26 10.11
N SER A 20 16.95 23.34 10.27
CA SER A 20 16.91 24.48 9.33
C SER A 20 18.03 24.52 8.28
N ALA A 21 18.79 23.44 8.09
CA ALA A 21 19.94 23.42 7.16
C ALA A 21 19.88 22.39 6.02
N VAL A 22 18.75 21.70 5.80
CA VAL A 22 18.58 20.75 4.67
C VAL A 22 17.39 21.13 3.77
N ALA A 23 17.08 22.43 3.69
CA ALA A 23 16.08 22.95 2.76
C ALA A 23 16.74 23.69 1.60
N GLN A 24 17.61 23.00 0.86
CA GLN A 24 18.08 23.43 -0.46
C GLN A 24 18.82 22.28 -1.14
N SER A 25 18.09 21.48 -1.92
CA SER A 25 18.68 20.61 -2.94
C SER A 25 17.65 20.39 -4.05
N SER A 26 17.87 21.11 -5.15
CA SER A 26 17.42 20.90 -6.52
C SER A 26 15.94 20.58 -6.79
N SER A 27 15.21 21.60 -7.24
CA SER A 27 14.23 21.42 -8.31
C SER A 27 15.02 21.25 -9.64
N ALA A 28 15.58 20.07 -9.85
CA ALA A 28 15.87 19.66 -11.22
C ALA A 28 14.51 19.40 -11.89
N PRO A 29 14.28 19.86 -13.12
CA PRO A 29 13.15 19.35 -13.89
C PRO A 29 13.43 17.86 -14.09
N GLU A 30 12.75 17.00 -13.33
CA GLU A 30 12.59 15.60 -13.70
C GLU A 30 11.95 15.63 -15.08
N THR A 31 12.77 15.48 -16.11
CA THR A 31 12.31 14.85 -17.32
C THR A 31 11.63 13.59 -16.83
N ALA A 32 10.30 13.51 -16.99
CA ALA A 32 9.54 12.27 -16.89
C ALA A 32 10.01 11.33 -18.01
N ASP A 33 11.28 10.96 -17.93
CA ASP A 33 11.89 9.86 -18.63
C ASP A 33 11.10 8.65 -18.17
N ALA A 34 10.35 8.06 -19.10
CA ALA A 34 9.36 7.00 -18.92
C ALA A 34 9.41 6.38 -17.50
N ALA A 35 8.69 6.98 -16.55
CA ALA A 35 8.76 6.56 -15.16
C ALA A 35 8.52 5.06 -15.12
N ASP A 36 9.54 4.28 -14.74
CA ASP A 36 9.52 2.82 -14.77
C ASP A 36 8.23 2.35 -14.09
N ARG A 37 7.27 1.92 -14.92
CA ARG A 37 5.95 1.55 -14.45
C ARG A 37 6.12 0.21 -13.76
N PHE A 38 5.96 0.16 -12.43
CA PHE A 38 5.95 -1.10 -11.70
C PHE A 38 4.87 -2.05 -12.26
N THR A 39 5.33 -3.13 -12.87
CA THR A 39 4.54 -4.12 -13.61
C THR A 39 4.34 -5.41 -12.82
N ASN A 40 3.49 -6.29 -13.35
CA ASN A 40 3.34 -7.66 -12.86
C ASN A 40 4.65 -8.44 -12.96
N ARG A 41 5.44 -8.22 -14.02
CA ARG A 41 6.76 -8.83 -14.17
C ARG A 41 7.67 -8.46 -12.99
N ASP A 42 7.76 -7.17 -12.67
CA ASP A 42 8.59 -6.69 -11.56
C ASP A 42 8.15 -7.32 -10.23
N LEU A 43 6.84 -7.38 -9.97
CA LEU A 43 6.30 -8.03 -8.77
C LEU A 43 6.63 -9.54 -8.74
N MET A 44 6.55 -10.22 -9.88
CA MET A 44 6.77 -11.67 -9.98
C MET A 44 8.24 -12.09 -9.80
N GLU A 45 9.20 -11.17 -10.01
CA GLU A 45 10.63 -11.40 -9.77
C GLU A 45 10.98 -11.47 -8.27
N HIS A 46 10.15 -10.93 -7.39
CA HIS A 46 10.36 -11.00 -5.95
C HIS A 46 10.16 -12.42 -5.40
N SER A 47 10.69 -12.67 -4.19
CA SER A 47 10.45 -13.93 -3.48
C SER A 47 8.95 -14.15 -3.22
N GLN A 48 8.52 -15.41 -3.12
CA GLN A 48 7.12 -15.72 -2.78
C GLN A 48 6.68 -15.04 -1.48
N ARG A 49 7.58 -14.94 -0.50
CA ARG A 49 7.33 -14.25 0.77
C ARG A 49 7.03 -12.78 0.55
N ASP A 50 7.85 -12.08 -0.23
CA ASP A 50 7.69 -10.64 -0.47
C ASP A 50 6.43 -10.35 -1.28
N ARG A 51 6.11 -11.19 -2.27
CA ARG A 51 4.86 -11.10 -3.03
C ARG A 51 3.64 -11.25 -2.12
N ARG A 52 3.63 -12.25 -1.22
CA ARG A 52 2.54 -12.43 -0.26
C ARG A 52 2.36 -11.22 0.66
N ILE A 53 3.46 -10.67 1.16
CA ILE A 53 3.43 -9.46 2.00
C ILE A 53 2.87 -8.27 1.21
N TRP A 54 3.34 -8.08 -0.01
CA TRP A 54 2.87 -7.01 -0.90
C TRP A 54 1.37 -7.13 -1.18
N LEU A 55 0.89 -8.33 -1.53
CA LEU A 55 -0.52 -8.60 -1.81
C LEU A 55 -1.40 -8.37 -0.58
N ALA A 56 -1.00 -8.89 0.58
CA ALA A 56 -1.74 -8.70 1.83
C ALA A 56 -1.83 -7.21 2.20
N ALA A 57 -0.72 -6.47 2.08
CA ALA A 57 -0.71 -5.03 2.35
C ALA A 57 -1.59 -4.25 1.38
N PHE A 58 -1.51 -4.56 0.08
CA PHE A 58 -2.31 -3.88 -0.94
C PHE A 58 -3.80 -4.15 -0.79
N ILE A 59 -4.19 -5.42 -0.66
CA ILE A 59 -5.60 -5.82 -0.55
C ILE A 59 -6.20 -5.34 0.77
N GLY A 60 -5.46 -5.44 1.87
CA GLY A 60 -5.87 -4.88 3.16
C GLY A 60 -6.04 -3.35 3.10
N GLY A 61 -5.12 -2.65 2.42
CA GLY A 61 -5.23 -1.21 2.19
C GLY A 61 -6.46 -0.85 1.35
N ALA A 62 -6.70 -1.59 0.25
CA ALA A 62 -7.87 -1.40 -0.61
C ALA A 62 -9.19 -1.67 0.13
N ALA A 63 -9.26 -2.74 0.91
CA ALA A 63 -10.43 -3.08 1.73
C ALA A 63 -10.73 -1.95 2.74
N ASN A 64 -9.71 -1.44 3.43
CA ASN A 64 -9.87 -0.32 4.37
C ASN A 64 -10.30 0.96 3.65
N ALA A 65 -9.70 1.29 2.51
CA ALA A 65 -10.06 2.48 1.74
C ALA A 65 -11.53 2.43 1.27
N VAL A 66 -11.98 1.28 0.77
CA VAL A 66 -13.38 1.08 0.37
C VAL A 66 -14.31 1.13 1.58
N ALA A 67 -13.92 0.55 2.72
CA ALA A 67 -14.71 0.54 3.95
C ALA A 67 -15.00 1.94 4.52
N LEU A 68 -14.24 2.98 4.12
CA LEU A 68 -14.53 4.37 4.49
C LEU A 68 -15.87 4.87 3.93
N HIS A 69 -16.32 4.29 2.81
CA HIS A 69 -17.54 4.69 2.11
C HIS A 69 -18.59 3.57 2.07
N ASP A 70 -18.14 2.31 1.96
CA ASP A 70 -18.98 1.12 1.95
C ASP A 70 -18.32 -0.01 2.75
N VAL A 71 -18.75 -0.16 4.00
CA VAL A 71 -18.24 -1.18 4.94
C VAL A 71 -18.50 -2.61 4.42
N GLU A 72 -19.61 -2.84 3.71
CA GLU A 72 -19.95 -4.17 3.21
C GLU A 72 -19.05 -4.54 2.01
N ALA A 73 -18.82 -3.60 1.10
CA ALA A 73 -17.87 -3.79 0.01
C ALA A 73 -16.44 -4.00 0.53
N GLY A 74 -15.98 -3.20 1.50
CA GLY A 74 -14.68 -3.38 2.13
C GLY A 74 -14.52 -4.76 2.78
N ARG A 75 -15.57 -5.23 3.47
CA ARG A 75 -15.61 -6.59 4.06
C ARG A 75 -15.66 -7.70 3.01
N CYS A 76 -16.28 -7.46 1.85
CA CYS A 76 -16.23 -8.43 0.74
C CYS A 76 -14.78 -8.62 0.27
N ILE A 77 -14.05 -7.51 0.05
CA ILE A 77 -12.66 -7.54 -0.43
C ILE A 77 -11.75 -8.30 0.54
N SER A 78 -11.86 -8.00 1.84
CA SER A 78 -11.03 -8.67 2.84
C SER A 78 -11.34 -10.17 2.93
N ARG A 79 -12.64 -10.54 2.98
CA ARG A 79 -13.04 -11.95 3.05
C ARG A 79 -12.64 -12.75 1.82
N TRP A 80 -12.82 -12.16 0.63
CA TRP A 80 -12.42 -12.79 -0.62
C TRP A 80 -10.96 -13.24 -0.55
N TYR A 81 -10.05 -12.39 -0.06
CA TYR A 81 -8.63 -12.73 0.04
C TYR A 81 -8.29 -13.64 1.23
N ASP A 82 -8.91 -13.43 2.39
CA ASP A 82 -8.54 -14.12 3.64
C ASP A 82 -9.15 -15.53 3.80
N GLU A 83 -10.35 -15.78 3.25
CA GLU A 83 -11.08 -17.05 3.48
C GLU A 83 -10.45 -18.23 2.70
N ASP A 84 -9.86 -17.97 1.53
CA ASP A 84 -9.21 -18.97 0.67
C ASP A 84 -7.82 -18.51 0.17
N ASP A 85 -6.96 -18.03 1.09
CA ASP A 85 -5.67 -17.38 0.81
C ASP A 85 -4.82 -18.14 -0.25
N LEU A 86 -4.69 -19.47 -0.13
CA LEU A 86 -3.90 -20.25 -1.09
C LEU A 86 -4.52 -20.31 -2.50
N GLU A 87 -5.84 -20.40 -2.59
CA GLU A 87 -6.54 -20.42 -3.88
C GLU A 87 -6.49 -19.05 -4.55
N GLN A 88 -6.78 -17.99 -3.79
CA GLN A 88 -6.76 -16.63 -4.30
C GLN A 88 -5.36 -16.17 -4.67
N LEU A 89 -4.35 -16.50 -3.86
CA LEU A 89 -2.95 -16.25 -4.21
C LEU A 89 -2.60 -16.93 -5.53
N GLY A 90 -2.98 -18.20 -5.70
CA GLY A 90 -2.74 -18.91 -6.95
C GLY A 90 -3.45 -18.28 -8.15
N LEU A 91 -4.68 -17.80 -7.98
CA LEU A 91 -5.43 -17.10 -9.01
C LEU A 91 -4.77 -15.77 -9.40
N ILE A 92 -4.33 -14.99 -8.41
CA ILE A 92 -3.64 -13.72 -8.61
C ILE A 92 -2.31 -13.95 -9.34
N GLU A 93 -1.47 -14.87 -8.88
CA GLU A 93 -0.17 -15.16 -9.49
C GLU A 93 -0.30 -15.66 -10.94
N ARG A 94 -1.29 -16.53 -11.22
CA ARG A 94 -1.59 -16.97 -12.60
C ARG A 94 -2.04 -15.81 -13.48
N SER A 95 -2.87 -14.91 -12.95
CA SER A 95 -3.37 -13.75 -13.69
C SER A 95 -2.25 -12.75 -13.98
N MET A 96 -1.40 -12.45 -13.00
CA MET A 96 -0.22 -11.59 -13.18
C MET A 96 0.75 -12.16 -14.20
N SER A 97 0.98 -13.48 -14.18
CA SER A 97 1.83 -14.18 -15.15
C SER A 97 1.28 -14.11 -16.58
N ALA A 98 -0.05 -14.10 -16.74
CA ALA A 98 -0.69 -13.99 -18.05
C ALA A 98 -0.61 -12.58 -18.66
N TYR A 99 -0.44 -11.55 -17.83
CA TYR A 99 -0.42 -10.14 -18.25
C TYR A 99 0.82 -9.43 -17.67
N PRO A 100 2.05 -9.80 -18.06
CA PRO A 100 3.27 -9.36 -17.39
C PRO A 100 3.53 -7.85 -17.44
N ASP A 101 3.00 -7.15 -18.46
CA ASP A 101 3.26 -5.72 -18.69
C ASP A 101 2.19 -4.80 -18.07
N ASN A 102 1.17 -5.38 -17.44
CA ASN A 102 0.14 -4.66 -16.70
C ASN A 102 0.59 -4.30 -15.29
N ARG A 103 -0.11 -3.36 -14.62
CA ARG A 103 0.15 -3.07 -13.20
C ARG A 103 -0.49 -4.13 -12.31
N PRO A 104 0.14 -4.51 -11.18
CA PRO A 104 -0.46 -5.41 -10.20
C PRO A 104 -1.86 -5.00 -9.75
N VAL A 105 -2.05 -3.69 -9.56
CA VAL A 105 -3.33 -3.12 -9.10
C VAL A 105 -4.47 -3.35 -10.11
N GLU A 106 -4.18 -3.40 -11.41
CA GLU A 106 -5.19 -3.61 -12.46
C GLU A 106 -5.73 -5.03 -12.40
N ILE A 107 -4.85 -6.01 -12.21
CA ILE A 107 -5.23 -7.42 -12.06
C ILE A 107 -6.06 -7.61 -10.79
N ILE A 108 -5.60 -7.06 -9.66
CA ILE A 108 -6.29 -7.22 -8.38
C ILE A 108 -7.68 -6.58 -8.44
N PHE A 109 -7.80 -5.36 -8.97
CA PHE A 109 -9.13 -4.75 -9.11
C PHE A 109 -10.03 -5.47 -10.09
N ALA A 110 -9.51 -6.04 -11.18
CA ALA A 110 -10.31 -6.85 -12.09
C ALA A 110 -10.88 -8.10 -11.38
N LEU A 111 -10.07 -8.77 -10.56
CA LEU A 111 -10.50 -9.93 -9.77
C LEU A 111 -11.51 -9.52 -8.70
N VAL A 112 -11.21 -8.47 -7.93
CA VAL A 112 -12.11 -7.95 -6.89
C VAL A 112 -13.46 -7.53 -7.48
N ARG A 113 -13.51 -6.81 -8.60
CA ARG A 113 -14.78 -6.41 -9.25
C ARG A 113 -15.64 -7.62 -9.64
N ARG A 114 -15.01 -8.73 -10.01
CA ARG A 114 -15.72 -9.96 -10.38
C ARG A 114 -16.37 -10.63 -9.16
N GLU A 115 -15.66 -10.68 -8.04
CA GLU A 115 -16.10 -11.40 -6.83
C GLU A 115 -16.93 -10.51 -5.88
N CYS A 116 -16.68 -9.21 -5.89
CA CYS A 116 -17.34 -8.21 -5.05
C CYS A 116 -18.10 -7.19 -5.92
N PRO A 117 -19.29 -7.53 -6.44
CA PRO A 117 -20.02 -6.70 -7.42
C PRO A 117 -20.49 -5.34 -6.88
N SER A 118 -20.50 -5.12 -5.57
CA SER A 118 -20.74 -3.80 -4.96
C SER A 118 -19.53 -2.86 -5.05
N PHE A 119 -18.35 -3.36 -5.41
CA PHE A 119 -17.16 -2.54 -5.59
C PHE A 119 -17.22 -1.77 -6.92
N ILE A 120 -17.58 -0.49 -6.85
CA ILE A 120 -17.43 0.48 -7.94
C ILE A 120 -16.27 1.41 -7.57
N PRO A 121 -15.07 1.25 -8.16
CA PRO A 121 -14.03 2.25 -7.99
C PRO A 121 -14.46 3.52 -8.69
N GLU A 122 -14.58 4.62 -7.94
CA GLU A 122 -14.75 5.94 -8.51
C GLU A 122 -13.52 6.25 -9.38
N SER A 123 -13.75 6.48 -10.67
CA SER A 123 -12.75 6.76 -11.70
C SER A 123 -12.26 8.20 -11.64
#